data_AF-A0A3P6BI56-F1
#
_entry.id   AF-A0A3P6BI56-F1
#
_cell.length_a   1.000
_cell.length_b   1.000
_cell.length_c   1.000
_cell.angle_alpha   90.00
_cell.angle_beta   90.00
_cell.angle_gamma   90.00
#
_symmetry.space_group_name_H-M   'P 1'
#
loop_
_entity.id
_entity.type
_entity.pdbx_description
1 polymer ?
#
loop_
_entity_poly.entity_id
_entity_poly.type
_entity_poly.pdbx_seq_one_letter_code
_entity_poly.pdbx_strand_id
1 'polypeptide(L)'
;MATTTFFRPLLPPTVTNPELELYIHRLSQFLAPHFRLLLRHLSNCARLFWMIGESLTESSKNYSSLFPAPQQLNLSPYSLPVPVEEQVKLCTRKSKEKIGGEDEAVVPQMKPGFDPSKGGRPEFYFDEGAYPEQVDWIGQKNQIDAAKAAGVKQIVLVGSMGGTNINHPLNNIGNANILVWKRKAEQYLADSGIPYTIIRAGGLQDKEGDIRELLVGKDDELLETETRTIARADVAEVCIQALQLEEARFKALDLASKPEGTGTPTKDFKALFAQVTTRF
;
A
#
# COMPACT_ATOMS: atom_id res chain seq x y z
N MET A 1 31.26 -62.41 23.72
CA MET A 1 32.00 -61.52 24.64
C MET A 1 31.47 -60.13 24.36
N ALA A 2 30.53 -59.62 25.17
CA ALA A 2 30.77 -58.79 26.37
C ALA A 2 31.45 -57.45 25.97
N THR A 3 30.98 -56.23 26.28
CA THR A 3 30.12 -55.76 27.38
C THR A 3 29.63 -54.33 27.07
N THR A 4 28.43 -53.99 27.56
CA THR A 4 27.80 -52.66 27.73
C THR A 4 28.67 -51.65 28.49
N THR A 5 28.60 -50.34 28.18
CA THR A 5 28.46 -49.22 29.15
C THR A 5 28.02 -47.92 28.44
N PHE A 6 26.97 -47.29 28.96
CA PHE A 6 26.39 -45.98 28.59
C PHE A 6 27.12 -44.83 29.32
N PHE A 7 27.20 -43.63 28.71
CA PHE A 7 27.03 -42.36 29.44
C PHE A 7 26.50 -41.24 28.50
N ARG A 8 25.55 -40.48 29.04
CA ARG A 8 24.68 -39.47 28.41
C ARG A 8 25.10 -38.07 28.92
N PRO A 9 25.08 -36.99 28.12
CA PRO A 9 25.05 -35.64 28.68
C PRO A 9 23.60 -35.19 28.93
N LEU A 10 23.39 -34.64 30.11
CA LEU A 10 22.13 -34.18 30.68
C LEU A 10 21.60 -32.91 29.98
N LEU A 11 20.33 -32.94 29.56
CA LEU A 11 19.53 -31.74 29.30
C LEU A 11 18.86 -31.30 30.63
N PRO A 12 18.76 -29.99 30.93
CA PRO A 12 18.02 -29.51 32.09
C PRO A 12 16.50 -29.72 31.94
N PRO A 13 15.75 -29.80 33.07
CA PRO A 13 14.39 -30.29 33.09
C PRO A 13 13.36 -29.30 32.52
N THR A 14 12.39 -29.86 31.81
CA THR A 14 11.13 -29.24 31.38
C THR A 14 10.32 -28.78 32.60
N VAL A 15 10.00 -27.48 32.66
CA VAL A 15 8.93 -26.97 33.53
C VAL A 15 7.60 -27.20 32.80
N THR A 16 6.94 -28.32 33.08
CA THR A 16 5.56 -28.55 32.66
C THR A 16 4.64 -27.76 33.60
N ASN A 17 4.03 -26.68 33.11
CA ASN A 17 2.92 -26.03 33.81
C ASN A 17 1.60 -26.61 33.29
N PRO A 18 0.92 -27.50 34.04
CA PRO A 18 -0.32 -28.14 33.61
C PRO A 18 -1.49 -27.15 33.40
N GLU A 19 -1.41 -25.90 33.87
CA GLU A 19 -2.43 -24.88 33.58
C GLU A 19 -2.29 -24.25 32.18
N LEU A 20 -1.07 -24.24 31.61
CA LEU A 20 -0.81 -23.68 30.27
C LEU A 20 -1.30 -24.60 29.15
N GLU A 21 -1.17 -25.92 29.32
CA GLU A 21 -1.73 -26.89 28.36
C GLU A 21 -3.26 -26.93 28.43
N LEU A 22 -3.86 -26.74 29.62
CA LEU A 22 -5.31 -26.68 29.78
C LEU A 22 -5.92 -25.40 29.18
N TYR A 23 -5.14 -24.31 29.10
CA TYR A 23 -5.53 -23.05 28.47
C TYR A 23 -5.44 -23.13 26.93
N ILE A 24 -4.37 -23.73 26.40
CA ILE A 24 -4.18 -23.94 24.95
C ILE A 24 -5.21 -24.95 24.41
N HIS A 25 -5.54 -26.00 25.17
CA HIS A 25 -6.53 -26.99 24.77
C HIS A 25 -7.99 -26.46 24.86
N ARG A 26 -8.28 -25.50 25.74
CA ARG A 26 -9.60 -24.81 25.76
C ARG A 26 -9.72 -23.75 24.66
N LEU A 27 -8.64 -23.04 24.34
CA LEU A 27 -8.61 -22.08 23.22
C LEU A 27 -8.79 -22.76 21.86
N SER A 28 -8.22 -23.95 21.66
CA SER A 28 -8.37 -24.70 20.41
C SER A 28 -9.79 -25.26 20.20
N GLN A 29 -10.52 -25.55 21.28
CA GLN A 29 -11.92 -26.00 21.20
C GLN A 29 -12.93 -24.85 21.05
N PHE A 30 -12.60 -23.62 21.49
CA PHE A 30 -13.49 -22.47 21.37
C PHE A 30 -13.43 -21.80 19.99
N LEU A 31 -12.31 -21.94 19.27
CA LEU A 31 -12.10 -21.28 17.97
C LEU A 31 -12.43 -22.14 16.74
N ALA A 32 -12.75 -23.42 16.91
CA ALA A 32 -12.96 -24.34 15.80
C ALA A 32 -14.37 -24.28 15.13
N PRO A 33 -15.50 -23.95 15.80
CA PRO A 33 -16.80 -23.89 15.12
C PRO A 33 -17.15 -22.51 14.55
N HIS A 34 -16.55 -21.42 15.05
CA HIS A 34 -16.94 -20.05 14.66
C HIS A 34 -16.23 -19.52 13.40
N PHE A 35 -15.19 -20.18 12.91
CA PHE A 35 -14.44 -19.72 11.74
C PHE A 35 -15.05 -20.13 10.38
N ARG A 36 -16.07 -21.00 10.35
CA ARG A 36 -16.75 -21.40 9.09
C ARG A 36 -18.07 -20.67 8.80
N LEU A 37 -18.54 -19.82 9.70
CA LEU A 37 -19.76 -19.02 9.49
C LEU A 37 -19.47 -17.54 9.17
N LEU A 38 -18.24 -17.06 9.34
CA LEU A 38 -17.87 -15.67 9.02
C LEU A 38 -17.55 -15.44 7.52
N LEU A 39 -17.37 -16.50 6.72
CA LEU A 39 -17.03 -16.41 5.29
C LEU A 39 -18.21 -16.61 4.33
N ARG A 40 -19.46 -16.62 4.82
CA ARG A 40 -20.67 -16.63 3.97
C ARG A 40 -21.64 -15.45 4.17
N HIS A 41 -21.29 -14.48 5.03
CA HIS A 41 -22.10 -13.27 5.23
C HIS A 41 -21.36 -11.93 5.07
N LEU A 42 -20.14 -11.94 4.55
CA LEU A 42 -19.44 -10.72 4.12
C LEU A 42 -19.59 -10.47 2.61
N SER A 43 -20.81 -10.63 2.08
CA SER A 43 -21.17 -10.16 0.73
C SER A 43 -22.17 -9.01 0.74
N ASN A 44 -22.62 -8.52 1.89
CA ASN A 44 -23.53 -7.37 2.00
C ASN A 44 -23.41 -6.71 3.37
N CYS A 45 -22.40 -5.85 3.61
CA CYS A 45 -22.36 -4.91 4.74
C CYS A 45 -21.27 -3.83 4.51
N ALA A 46 -21.43 -3.02 3.47
CA ALA A 46 -20.79 -1.71 3.42
C ALA A 46 -21.59 -0.74 4.32
N ARG A 47 -21.36 -0.78 5.64
CA ARG A 47 -21.74 0.23 6.67
C ARG A 47 -21.56 -0.36 8.07
N LEU A 48 -20.33 -0.47 8.57
CA LEU A 48 -19.99 -0.39 10.01
C LEU A 48 -18.48 -0.55 10.21
N PHE A 49 -17.69 0.48 9.96
CA PHE A 49 -16.34 0.59 10.52
C PHE A 49 -16.08 2.06 10.89
N TRP A 50 -16.76 2.50 11.94
CA TRP A 50 -16.46 3.74 12.67
C TRP A 50 -16.58 3.60 14.21
N MET A 51 -16.86 2.41 14.77
CA MET A 51 -17.11 2.31 16.22
C MET A 51 -16.36 1.17 16.90
N ILE A 52 -15.01 1.15 16.82
CA ILE A 52 -14.17 0.51 17.86
C ILE A 52 -12.84 1.29 17.95
N GLY A 53 -12.92 2.55 18.41
CA GLY A 53 -11.76 3.44 18.59
C GLY A 53 -11.74 4.25 19.89
N GLU A 54 -12.77 4.15 20.75
CA GLU A 54 -12.92 4.98 21.95
C GLU A 54 -13.39 4.19 23.18
N SER A 55 -12.78 3.03 23.49
CA SER A 55 -13.08 2.34 24.76
C SER A 55 -11.89 1.64 25.41
N LEU A 56 -10.65 2.03 25.06
CA LEU A 56 -9.44 1.51 25.73
C LEU A 56 -8.49 2.59 26.23
N THR A 57 -8.92 3.86 26.28
CA THR A 57 -8.13 4.98 26.82
C THR A 57 -8.49 5.37 28.26
N GLU A 58 -9.44 4.71 28.91
CA GLU A 58 -9.89 5.10 30.26
C GLU A 58 -9.61 4.06 31.37
N SER A 59 -9.09 2.87 31.04
CA SER A 59 -8.74 1.84 32.05
C SER A 59 -7.26 1.81 32.47
N SER A 60 -6.39 2.61 31.84
CA SER A 60 -4.95 2.61 32.13
C SER A 60 -4.49 3.53 33.28
N LYS A 61 -5.42 4.24 33.96
CA LYS A 61 -5.06 5.18 35.04
C LYS A 61 -4.98 4.58 36.45
N ASN A 62 -5.28 3.30 36.66
CA ASN A 62 -5.35 2.72 38.01
C ASN A 62 -4.62 1.38 38.19
N TYR A 63 -3.43 1.18 37.60
CA TYR A 63 -2.55 0.06 37.99
C TYR A 63 -1.08 0.42 37.76
N SER A 64 -0.52 1.32 38.59
CA SER A 64 0.91 1.68 38.56
C SER A 64 1.72 1.20 39.78
N SER A 65 1.17 0.35 40.65
CA SER A 65 1.81 -0.04 41.92
C SER A 65 2.17 -1.53 42.08
N LEU A 66 2.15 -2.35 41.02
CA LEU A 66 2.30 -3.82 41.16
C LEU A 66 3.39 -4.50 40.31
N PHE A 67 4.34 -3.77 39.72
CA PHE A 67 5.43 -4.38 38.97
C PHE A 67 6.80 -3.80 39.36
N PRO A 68 7.80 -4.63 39.74
CA PRO A 68 9.16 -4.15 39.93
C PRO A 68 9.79 -3.79 38.57
N ALA A 69 10.67 -2.79 38.56
CA ALA A 69 11.34 -2.29 37.37
C ALA A 69 12.06 -3.43 36.59
N PRO A 70 11.92 -3.52 35.26
CA PRO A 70 12.61 -4.55 34.50
C PRO A 70 14.12 -4.26 34.46
N GLN A 71 14.90 -5.25 34.90
CA GLN A 71 16.34 -5.30 34.72
C GLN A 71 16.69 -5.28 33.23
N GLN A 72 17.70 -4.50 32.85
CA GLN A 72 18.25 -4.44 31.51
C GLN A 72 18.82 -5.81 31.10
N LEU A 73 18.09 -6.55 30.27
CA LEU A 73 18.62 -7.68 29.53
C LEU A 73 19.15 -7.18 28.19
N ASN A 74 20.48 -7.12 28.12
CA ASN A 74 21.26 -6.80 26.93
C ASN A 74 21.14 -7.98 25.94
N LEU A 75 20.40 -7.81 24.84
CA LEU A 75 20.32 -8.78 23.74
C LEU A 75 20.68 -8.12 22.39
N SER A 76 21.60 -8.79 21.71
CA SER A 76 22.29 -8.51 20.44
C SER A 76 21.38 -8.11 19.24
N PRO A 77 21.88 -7.34 18.25
CA PRO A 77 21.08 -6.78 17.16
C PRO A 77 20.89 -7.80 16.02
N TYR A 78 19.91 -8.69 16.15
CA TYR A 78 19.32 -9.36 15.00
C TYR A 78 17.82 -9.03 14.98
N SER A 79 17.49 -7.91 14.35
CA SER A 79 16.11 -7.53 14.06
C SER A 79 15.50 -8.51 13.06
N LEU A 80 14.54 -9.31 13.53
CA LEU A 80 13.65 -10.07 12.67
C LEU A 80 12.94 -9.12 11.67
N PRO A 81 12.69 -9.55 10.42
CA PRO A 81 12.07 -8.69 9.43
C PRO A 81 10.66 -8.30 9.89
N VAL A 82 10.44 -6.99 9.95
CA VAL A 82 9.14 -6.38 10.23
C VAL A 82 8.14 -6.84 9.15
N PRO A 83 6.96 -7.40 9.51
CA PRO A 83 5.95 -7.85 8.56
C PRO A 83 5.58 -6.76 7.54
N VAL A 84 5.27 -7.16 6.30
CA VAL A 84 4.98 -6.25 5.17
C VAL A 84 3.87 -5.23 5.52
N GLU A 85 2.84 -5.66 6.23
CA GLU A 85 1.74 -4.80 6.70
C GLU A 85 2.22 -3.69 7.64
N GLU A 86 3.24 -3.96 8.45
CA GLU A 86 3.81 -3.00 9.39
C GLU A 86 4.82 -2.07 8.70
N GLN A 87 5.47 -2.50 7.61
CA GLN A 87 6.25 -1.60 6.74
C GLN A 87 5.37 -0.59 6.00
N VAL A 88 4.22 -1.03 5.47
CA VAL A 88 3.21 -0.17 4.83
C VAL A 88 2.65 0.87 5.83
N LYS A 89 2.37 0.44 7.06
CA LYS A 89 1.96 1.33 8.16
C LYS A 89 3.07 2.29 8.58
N LEU A 90 4.34 1.89 8.53
CA LEU A 90 5.46 2.76 8.94
C LEU A 90 5.71 3.90 7.95
N CYS A 91 5.62 3.64 6.63
CA CYS A 91 5.75 4.67 5.60
C CYS A 91 4.66 5.75 5.72
N THR A 92 3.41 5.34 5.97
CA THR A 92 2.27 6.26 6.18
C THR A 92 2.30 6.99 7.53
N ARG A 93 2.97 6.45 8.56
CA ARG A 93 3.08 7.12 9.87
C ARG A 93 4.18 8.17 9.91
N LYS A 94 5.32 7.94 9.24
CA LYS A 94 6.43 8.90 9.20
C LYS A 94 6.16 10.11 8.29
N SER A 95 5.28 10.00 7.29
CA SER A 95 4.81 11.15 6.51
C SER A 95 4.00 12.12 7.39
N LYS A 96 3.09 11.60 8.23
CA LYS A 96 2.24 12.41 9.14
C LYS A 96 3.03 13.36 10.03
N GLU A 97 4.18 12.92 10.54
CA GLU A 97 4.97 13.69 11.51
C GLU A 97 5.80 14.83 10.86
N LYS A 98 6.06 14.73 9.53
CA LYS A 98 6.90 15.70 8.81
C LYS A 98 6.13 16.75 8.01
N ILE A 99 4.88 16.49 7.64
CA ILE A 99 4.11 17.33 6.71
C ILE A 99 3.00 18.11 7.42
N GLY A 100 2.72 17.86 8.71
CA GLY A 100 1.80 18.68 9.50
C GLY A 100 0.35 18.72 9.00
N GLY A 101 -0.02 17.82 8.09
CA GLY A 101 -1.36 17.69 7.52
C GLY A 101 -1.82 16.24 7.53
N GLU A 102 -3.12 16.04 7.69
CA GLU A 102 -3.76 14.73 7.50
C GLU A 102 -3.53 14.28 6.05
N ASP A 103 -3.26 12.99 5.81
CA ASP A 103 -3.07 12.39 4.49
C ASP A 103 -4.40 12.41 3.69
N GLU A 104 -4.98 13.58 3.45
CA GLU A 104 -6.10 13.76 2.54
C GLU A 104 -5.55 13.88 1.11
N ALA A 105 -6.12 13.10 0.19
CA ALA A 105 -5.89 13.30 -1.22
C ALA A 105 -6.28 14.73 -1.58
N VAL A 106 -5.31 15.58 -1.93
CA VAL A 106 -5.61 16.97 -2.23
C VAL A 106 -6.35 17.06 -3.56
N VAL A 107 -7.59 17.50 -3.49
CA VAL A 107 -8.45 17.70 -4.66
C VAL A 107 -8.47 19.18 -5.01
N PRO A 108 -8.27 19.56 -6.29
CA PRO A 108 -8.41 20.94 -6.72
C PRO A 108 -9.82 21.47 -6.40
N GLN A 109 -9.90 22.64 -5.78
CA GLN A 109 -11.16 23.31 -5.48
C GLN A 109 -11.52 24.28 -6.60
N MET A 110 -12.80 24.38 -6.94
CA MET A 110 -13.29 25.38 -7.89
C MET A 110 -13.22 26.77 -7.24
N LYS A 111 -12.70 27.77 -7.96
CA LYS A 111 -12.61 29.14 -7.42
C LYS A 111 -14.00 29.66 -7.00
N PRO A 112 -14.11 30.31 -5.83
CA PRO A 112 -15.37 30.92 -5.40
C PRO A 112 -15.88 31.92 -6.42
N GLY A 113 -17.19 31.92 -6.67
CA GLY A 113 -17.83 32.86 -7.61
C GLY A 113 -17.91 32.40 -9.06
N PHE A 114 -17.46 31.18 -9.40
CA PHE A 114 -17.76 30.58 -10.71
C PHE A 114 -19.25 30.24 -10.82
N ASP A 115 -19.91 30.81 -11.84
CA ASP A 115 -21.31 30.57 -12.16
C ASP A 115 -21.39 29.79 -13.48
N PRO A 116 -21.74 28.48 -13.45
CA PRO A 116 -21.83 27.65 -14.65
C PRO A 116 -22.85 28.17 -15.68
N SER A 117 -23.84 28.95 -15.25
CA SER A 117 -24.91 29.47 -16.11
C SER A 117 -24.47 30.64 -17.00
N LYS A 118 -23.37 31.32 -16.64
CA LYS A 118 -22.85 32.49 -17.38
C LYS A 118 -21.92 32.12 -18.52
N GLY A 119 -21.61 30.84 -18.69
CA GLY A 119 -20.62 30.36 -19.66
C GLY A 119 -19.19 30.67 -19.23
N GLY A 120 -18.25 29.79 -19.57
CA GLY A 120 -16.83 29.91 -19.19
C GLY A 120 -16.26 28.57 -18.72
N ARG A 121 -14.92 28.47 -18.69
CA ARG A 121 -14.25 27.31 -18.09
C ARG A 121 -14.08 27.54 -16.59
N PRO A 122 -14.39 26.54 -15.74
CA PRO A 122 -14.11 26.64 -14.31
C PRO A 122 -12.61 26.81 -14.07
N GLU A 123 -12.27 27.75 -13.20
CA GLU A 123 -10.91 27.87 -12.67
C GLU A 123 -10.82 27.08 -11.37
N PHE A 124 -9.69 26.42 -11.19
CA PHE A 124 -9.41 25.64 -9.99
C PHE A 124 -8.21 26.21 -9.24
N TYR A 125 -8.11 25.91 -7.95
CA TYR A 125 -6.97 26.24 -7.11
C TYR A 125 -6.72 25.10 -6.09
N PHE A 126 -5.57 25.17 -5.44
CA PHE A 126 -5.21 24.31 -4.31
C PHE A 126 -5.03 25.18 -3.08
N ASP A 127 -5.34 24.64 -1.90
CA ASP A 127 -5.05 25.33 -0.64
C ASP A 127 -3.53 25.56 -0.49
N GLU A 128 -3.15 26.57 0.30
CA GLU A 128 -1.75 26.88 0.53
C GLU A 128 -1.01 25.66 1.13
N GLY A 129 0.12 25.29 0.52
CA GLY A 129 0.87 24.09 0.91
C GLY A 129 0.34 22.77 0.35
N ALA A 130 -0.80 22.78 -0.34
CA ALA A 130 -1.45 21.58 -0.88
C ALA A 130 -1.25 21.40 -2.40
N TYR A 131 -0.42 22.24 -3.03
CA TYR A 131 -0.14 22.13 -4.45
C TYR A 131 0.60 20.82 -4.79
N PRO A 132 0.49 20.32 -6.04
CA PRO A 132 1.15 19.08 -6.47
C PRO A 132 2.66 19.06 -6.27
N GLU A 133 3.35 20.20 -6.28
CA GLU A 133 4.78 20.24 -5.94
C GLU A 133 5.04 19.75 -4.50
N GLN A 134 4.24 20.21 -3.55
CA GLN A 134 4.37 19.86 -2.14
C GLN A 134 3.91 18.42 -1.89
N VAL A 135 2.80 18.01 -2.49
CA VAL A 135 2.17 16.72 -2.21
C VAL A 135 2.79 15.60 -3.05
N ASP A 136 2.75 15.74 -4.38
CA ASP A 136 3.17 14.68 -5.30
C ASP A 136 4.68 14.60 -5.46
N TRP A 137 5.40 15.73 -5.38
CA TRP A 137 6.85 15.71 -5.42
C TRP A 137 7.48 15.61 -4.03
N ILE A 138 7.35 16.64 -3.19
CA ILE A 138 8.04 16.69 -1.89
C ILE A 138 7.50 15.62 -0.93
N GLY A 139 6.18 15.41 -0.87
CA GLY A 139 5.54 14.40 -0.05
C GLY A 139 6.01 12.97 -0.40
N GLN A 140 6.02 12.62 -1.68
CA GLN A 140 6.50 11.32 -2.13
C GLN A 140 8.01 11.16 -1.93
N LYS A 141 8.81 12.20 -2.21
CA LYS A 141 10.25 12.20 -1.92
C LYS A 141 10.52 11.87 -0.45
N ASN A 142 9.79 12.49 0.47
CA ASN A 142 9.92 12.25 1.90
C ASN A 142 9.57 10.80 2.28
N GLN A 143 8.53 10.23 1.66
CA GLN A 143 8.14 8.82 1.86
C GLN A 143 9.23 7.86 1.34
N ILE A 144 9.79 8.13 0.16
CA ILE A 144 10.87 7.33 -0.44
C ILE A 144 12.13 7.39 0.45
N ASP A 145 12.51 8.58 0.92
CA ASP A 145 13.66 8.75 1.81
C ASP A 145 13.45 8.00 3.14
N ALA A 146 12.25 8.05 3.71
CA ALA A 146 11.90 7.33 4.92
C ALA A 146 11.93 5.80 4.71
N ALA A 147 11.40 5.31 3.58
CA ALA A 147 11.42 3.91 3.20
C ALA A 147 12.86 3.40 3.01
N LYS A 148 13.72 4.20 2.36
CA LYS A 148 15.15 3.91 2.20
C LYS A 148 15.84 3.77 3.55
N ALA A 149 15.63 4.74 4.44
CA ALA A 149 16.20 4.73 5.78
C ALA A 149 15.70 3.56 6.64
N ALA A 150 14.47 3.10 6.41
CA ALA A 150 13.91 1.91 7.06
C ALA A 150 14.36 0.58 6.42
N GLY A 151 15.09 0.61 5.31
CA GLY A 151 15.56 -0.60 4.62
C GLY A 151 14.45 -1.39 3.92
N VAL A 152 13.37 -0.71 3.52
CA VAL A 152 12.25 -1.29 2.75
C VAL A 152 12.76 -2.01 1.51
N LYS A 153 12.18 -3.17 1.21
CA LYS A 153 12.66 -4.06 0.15
C LYS A 153 12.05 -3.77 -1.22
N GLN A 154 10.89 -3.12 -1.26
CA GLN A 154 10.23 -2.73 -2.50
C GLN A 154 9.27 -1.57 -2.25
N ILE A 155 9.18 -0.65 -3.21
CA ILE A 155 8.17 0.42 -3.22
C ILE A 155 7.30 0.25 -4.46
N VAL A 156 5.99 0.22 -4.27
CA VAL A 156 5.01 0.32 -5.38
C VAL A 156 4.45 1.73 -5.37
N LEU A 157 4.54 2.41 -6.51
CA LEU A 157 4.07 3.79 -6.67
C LEU A 157 3.03 3.86 -7.78
N VAL A 158 1.83 4.37 -7.45
CA VAL A 158 0.77 4.60 -8.43
C VAL A 158 0.86 6.04 -8.93
N GLY A 159 1.12 6.18 -10.22
CA GLY A 159 1.13 7.42 -10.97
C GLY A 159 -0.08 7.53 -11.91
N SER A 160 0.09 8.30 -12.98
CA SER A 160 -0.92 8.50 -14.03
C SER A 160 -0.23 8.46 -15.38
N MET A 161 -0.92 7.90 -16.38
CA MET A 161 -0.59 8.17 -17.78
C MET A 161 -0.70 9.68 -18.08
N GLY A 162 -0.03 10.11 -19.15
CA GLY A 162 0.06 11.48 -19.66
C GLY A 162 1.38 12.16 -19.33
N GLY A 163 2.28 11.49 -18.60
CA GLY A 163 3.54 12.05 -18.13
C GLY A 163 4.57 12.32 -19.23
N THR A 164 4.40 11.75 -20.43
CA THR A 164 5.29 12.02 -21.57
C THR A 164 5.00 13.36 -22.25
N ASN A 165 3.80 13.93 -22.03
CA ASN A 165 3.36 15.18 -22.62
C ASN A 165 3.29 16.30 -21.57
N ILE A 166 4.26 17.21 -21.59
CA ILE A 166 4.27 18.37 -20.67
C ILE A 166 3.05 19.29 -20.85
N ASN A 167 2.45 19.33 -22.04
CA ASN A 167 1.28 20.13 -22.36
C ASN A 167 -0.04 19.38 -22.13
N HIS A 168 -0.01 18.24 -21.44
CA HIS A 168 -1.20 17.44 -21.17
C HIS A 168 -2.27 18.26 -20.40
N PRO A 169 -3.57 18.17 -20.75
CA PRO A 169 -4.60 19.00 -20.14
C PRO A 169 -4.67 18.95 -18.60
N LEU A 170 -4.30 17.82 -17.99
CA LEU A 170 -4.27 17.67 -16.54
C LEU A 170 -3.27 18.62 -15.85
N ASN A 171 -2.21 19.05 -16.53
CA ASN A 171 -1.26 20.02 -15.97
C ASN A 171 -1.86 21.42 -15.81
N ASN A 172 -2.91 21.73 -16.58
CA ASN A 172 -3.58 23.03 -16.54
C ASN A 172 -4.60 23.14 -15.39
N ILE A 173 -4.96 22.03 -14.73
CA ILE A 173 -5.88 22.05 -13.59
C ILE A 173 -5.18 22.78 -12.44
N GLY A 174 -5.73 23.94 -12.05
CA GLY A 174 -5.12 24.81 -11.04
C GLY A 174 -3.76 25.37 -11.41
N ASN A 175 -3.37 25.31 -12.70
CA ASN A 175 -2.03 25.67 -13.19
C ASN A 175 -0.89 24.99 -12.41
N ALA A 176 -1.09 23.70 -12.08
CA ALA A 176 -0.38 23.05 -11.01
C ALA A 176 0.64 21.99 -11.47
N ASN A 177 0.67 21.68 -12.78
CA ASN A 177 1.64 20.76 -13.39
C ASN A 177 1.74 19.38 -12.70
N ILE A 178 0.61 18.83 -12.27
CA ILE A 178 0.54 17.60 -11.47
C ILE A 178 1.29 16.41 -12.09
N LEU A 179 1.19 16.20 -13.41
CA LEU A 179 1.86 15.07 -14.06
C LEU A 179 3.38 15.26 -14.10
N VAL A 180 3.85 16.51 -14.21
CA VAL A 180 5.27 16.83 -14.15
C VAL A 180 5.84 16.50 -12.78
N TRP A 181 5.13 16.87 -11.71
CA TRP A 181 5.55 16.60 -10.33
C TRP A 181 5.51 15.12 -9.98
N LYS A 182 4.46 14.39 -10.39
CA LYS A 182 4.39 12.93 -10.26
C LYS A 182 5.54 12.26 -11.00
N ARG A 183 5.81 12.62 -12.26
CA ARG A 183 6.92 12.04 -13.03
C ARG A 183 8.29 12.36 -12.41
N LYS A 184 8.45 13.52 -11.77
CA LYS A 184 9.66 13.85 -10.99
C LYS A 184 9.83 12.91 -9.79
N ALA A 185 8.76 12.61 -9.07
CA ALA A 185 8.77 11.65 -7.96
C ALA A 185 9.06 10.22 -8.43
N GLU A 186 8.46 9.80 -9.55
CA GLU A 186 8.74 8.52 -10.19
C GLU A 186 10.23 8.39 -10.57
N GLN A 187 10.83 9.43 -11.18
CA GLN A 187 12.24 9.42 -11.54
C GLN A 187 13.12 9.33 -10.28
N TYR A 188 12.80 10.08 -9.23
CA TYR A 188 13.52 10.00 -7.96
C TYR A 188 13.44 8.62 -7.31
N LEU A 189 12.28 7.95 -7.39
CA LEU A 189 12.14 6.57 -6.96
C LEU A 189 13.02 5.64 -7.79
N ALA A 190 13.04 5.80 -9.11
CA ALA A 190 13.88 5.00 -10.00
C ALA A 190 15.39 5.15 -9.69
N ASP A 191 15.81 6.38 -9.38
CA ASP A 191 17.19 6.72 -9.03
C ASP A 191 17.56 6.34 -7.59
N SER A 192 16.57 5.99 -6.75
CA SER A 192 16.79 5.75 -5.31
C SER A 192 17.63 4.50 -5.00
N GLY A 193 17.68 3.55 -5.94
CA GLY A 193 18.30 2.23 -5.79
C GLY A 193 17.46 1.20 -5.03
N ILE A 194 16.27 1.58 -4.56
CA ILE A 194 15.31 0.66 -3.93
C ILE A 194 14.56 -0.07 -5.05
N PRO A 195 14.34 -1.40 -4.98
CA PRO A 195 13.45 -2.08 -5.92
C PRO A 195 12.08 -1.39 -5.98
N TYR A 196 11.58 -1.13 -7.18
CA TYR A 196 10.32 -0.40 -7.34
C TYR A 196 9.43 -0.98 -8.42
N THR A 197 8.14 -0.63 -8.34
CA THR A 197 7.17 -0.82 -9.42
C THR A 197 6.38 0.49 -9.56
N ILE A 198 6.51 1.15 -10.71
CA ILE A 198 5.74 2.36 -11.03
C ILE A 198 4.57 1.96 -11.93
N ILE A 199 3.35 2.24 -11.49
CA ILE A 199 2.11 1.92 -12.19
C ILE A 199 1.43 3.23 -12.59
N ARG A 200 1.54 3.61 -13.86
CA ARG A 200 0.88 4.79 -14.43
C ARG A 200 -0.51 4.41 -14.90
N ALA A 201 -1.50 4.61 -14.03
CA ALA A 201 -2.86 4.23 -14.32
C ALA A 201 -3.49 5.15 -15.38
N GLY A 202 -4.41 4.59 -16.17
CA GLY A 202 -5.34 5.38 -16.97
C GLY A 202 -6.44 6.05 -16.16
N GLY A 203 -7.46 6.55 -16.85
CA GLY A 203 -8.62 7.16 -16.21
C GLY A 203 -9.30 6.19 -15.22
N LEU A 204 -9.28 6.53 -13.94
CA LEU A 204 -9.81 5.68 -12.88
C LEU A 204 -11.34 5.60 -12.92
N GLN A 205 -11.87 4.40 -12.73
CA GLN A 205 -13.31 4.11 -12.66
C GLN A 205 -13.68 3.45 -11.33
N ASP A 206 -14.85 3.80 -10.80
CA ASP A 206 -15.47 3.12 -9.66
C ASP A 206 -16.33 1.95 -10.16
N LYS A 207 -15.63 0.88 -10.57
CA LYS A 207 -16.25 -0.37 -11.04
C LYS A 207 -15.63 -1.57 -10.33
N GLU A 208 -16.33 -2.69 -10.38
CA GLU A 208 -15.84 -3.98 -9.88
C GLU A 208 -14.54 -4.39 -10.59
N GLY A 209 -13.56 -4.90 -9.85
CA GLY A 209 -12.28 -5.38 -10.40
C GLY A 209 -12.31 -6.88 -10.69
N ASP A 210 -11.19 -7.41 -11.17
CA ASP A 210 -10.95 -8.85 -11.40
C ASP A 210 -11.83 -9.52 -12.48
N ILE A 211 -12.57 -8.71 -13.23
CA ILE A 211 -13.50 -9.11 -14.31
C ILE A 211 -13.09 -8.58 -15.68
N ARG A 212 -11.93 -7.92 -15.79
CA ARG A 212 -11.43 -7.32 -17.04
C ARG A 212 -10.06 -7.86 -17.42
N GLU A 213 -9.80 -7.89 -18.71
CA GLU A 213 -8.46 -8.08 -19.23
C GLU A 213 -7.65 -6.80 -19.00
N LEU A 214 -6.57 -6.91 -18.25
CA LEU A 214 -5.65 -5.81 -17.98
C LEU A 214 -4.65 -5.68 -19.12
N LEU A 215 -4.41 -4.44 -19.52
CA LEU A 215 -3.48 -4.06 -20.56
C LEU A 215 -2.33 -3.29 -19.94
N VAL A 216 -1.12 -3.66 -20.35
CA VAL A 216 0.09 -2.95 -19.97
C VAL A 216 0.68 -2.28 -21.19
N GLY A 217 1.08 -1.03 -21.05
CA GLY A 217 1.72 -0.23 -22.08
C GLY A 217 2.98 0.47 -21.59
N LYS A 218 3.54 1.27 -22.50
CA LYS A 218 4.73 2.08 -22.30
C LYS A 218 4.49 3.46 -22.89
N ASP A 219 5.12 4.48 -22.32
CA ASP A 219 5.23 5.84 -22.87
C ASP A 219 3.91 6.41 -23.42
N ASP A 220 2.82 6.21 -22.68
CA ASP A 220 1.47 6.69 -22.96
C ASP A 220 0.84 6.12 -24.25
N GLU A 221 1.38 5.04 -24.83
CA GLU A 221 0.84 4.36 -26.03
C GLU A 221 -0.64 3.98 -25.87
N LEU A 222 -1.09 3.64 -24.66
CA LEU A 222 -2.48 3.30 -24.38
C LEU A 222 -3.43 4.51 -24.48
N LEU A 223 -2.93 5.75 -24.35
CA LEU A 223 -3.74 6.97 -24.53
C LEU A 223 -4.14 7.19 -26.00
N GLU A 224 -3.41 6.60 -26.94
CA GLU A 224 -3.73 6.62 -28.38
C GLU A 224 -4.81 5.59 -28.75
N THR A 225 -5.19 4.73 -27.80
CA THR A 225 -6.21 3.69 -27.97
C THR A 225 -7.55 4.08 -27.32
N GLU A 226 -8.59 3.30 -27.61
CA GLU A 226 -9.89 3.41 -26.93
C GLU A 226 -9.85 2.86 -25.48
N THR A 227 -8.82 2.08 -25.14
CA THR A 227 -8.67 1.41 -23.83
C THR A 227 -7.72 2.19 -22.92
N ARG A 228 -8.19 3.34 -22.43
CA ARG A 228 -7.40 4.30 -21.63
C ARG A 228 -7.85 4.44 -20.18
N THR A 229 -8.69 3.53 -19.69
CA THR A 229 -9.30 3.59 -18.36
C THR A 229 -9.10 2.28 -17.60
N ILE A 230 -9.18 2.32 -16.28
CA ILE A 230 -9.07 1.15 -15.41
C ILE A 230 -9.90 1.31 -14.15
N ALA A 231 -10.41 0.20 -13.59
CA ALA A 231 -11.09 0.23 -12.30
C ALA A 231 -10.09 0.42 -11.15
N ARG A 232 -10.46 1.18 -10.11
CA ARG A 232 -9.62 1.36 -8.91
C ARG A 232 -9.28 0.02 -8.25
N ALA A 233 -10.22 -0.93 -8.26
CA ALA A 233 -10.02 -2.28 -7.74
C ALA A 233 -8.93 -3.05 -8.52
N ASP A 234 -8.88 -2.92 -9.84
CA ASP A 234 -7.85 -3.56 -10.67
C ASP A 234 -6.46 -2.95 -10.41
N VAL A 235 -6.37 -1.63 -10.23
CA VAL A 235 -5.10 -0.97 -9.85
C VAL A 235 -4.62 -1.47 -8.49
N ALA A 236 -5.53 -1.60 -7.51
CA ALA A 236 -5.20 -2.13 -6.20
C ALA A 236 -4.69 -3.57 -6.28
N GLU A 237 -5.34 -4.42 -7.09
CA GLU A 237 -4.91 -5.80 -7.29
C GLU A 237 -3.49 -5.86 -7.91
N VAL A 238 -3.21 -5.06 -8.95
CA VAL A 238 -1.87 -4.99 -9.54
C VAL A 238 -0.82 -4.53 -8.52
N CYS A 239 -1.16 -3.61 -7.61
CA CYS A 239 -0.25 -3.21 -6.54
C CYS A 239 0.09 -4.37 -5.59
N ILE A 240 -0.91 -5.16 -5.21
CA ILE A 240 -0.72 -6.33 -4.35
C ILE A 240 0.12 -7.40 -5.05
N GLN A 241 -0.18 -7.67 -6.32
CA GLN A 241 0.55 -8.65 -7.13
C GLN A 241 2.00 -8.23 -7.37
N ALA A 242 2.26 -6.92 -7.54
CA ALA A 242 3.61 -6.39 -7.69
C ALA A 242 4.51 -6.67 -6.48
N LEU A 243 3.95 -6.70 -5.26
CA LEU A 243 4.70 -7.02 -4.04
C LEU A 243 5.10 -8.50 -3.94
N GLN A 244 4.39 -9.39 -4.66
CA GLN A 244 4.56 -10.83 -4.57
C GLN A 244 5.47 -11.40 -5.68
N LEU A 245 5.62 -10.67 -6.78
CA LEU A 245 6.29 -11.14 -8.00
C LEU A 245 7.60 -10.39 -8.24
N GLU A 246 8.70 -11.13 -8.39
CA GLU A 246 10.01 -10.51 -8.65
C GLU A 246 10.07 -9.85 -10.04
N GLU A 247 9.27 -10.36 -10.99
CA GLU A 247 9.11 -9.80 -12.33
C GLU A 247 8.61 -8.34 -12.31
N ALA A 248 7.94 -7.92 -11.23
CA ALA A 248 7.46 -6.55 -11.08
C ALA A 248 8.54 -5.57 -10.58
N ARG A 249 9.71 -6.04 -10.13
CA ARG A 249 10.77 -5.18 -9.61
C ARG A 249 11.53 -4.45 -10.71
N PHE A 250 11.85 -3.19 -10.42
CA PHE A 250 12.50 -2.26 -11.34
C PHE A 250 11.72 -2.10 -12.66
N LYS A 251 10.39 -2.02 -12.55
CA LYS A 251 9.49 -1.84 -13.69
C LYS A 251 8.75 -0.53 -13.59
N ALA A 252 8.55 0.12 -14.73
CA ALA A 252 7.57 1.18 -14.90
C ALA A 252 6.65 0.80 -16.04
N LEU A 253 5.33 0.89 -15.81
CA LEU A 253 4.33 0.48 -16.78
C LEU A 253 3.15 1.43 -16.78
N ASP A 254 2.54 1.57 -17.95
CA ASP A 254 1.21 2.14 -18.10
C ASP A 254 0.17 1.04 -17.94
N LEU A 255 -0.97 1.35 -17.30
CA LEU A 255 -1.96 0.34 -16.96
C LEU A 255 -3.37 0.81 -17.32
N ALA A 256 -4.05 0.01 -18.15
CA ALA A 256 -5.45 0.18 -18.50
C ALA A 256 -6.17 -1.17 -18.51
N SER A 257 -7.47 -1.20 -18.81
CA SER A 257 -8.19 -2.44 -19.04
C SER A 257 -9.14 -2.35 -20.23
N LYS A 258 -9.37 -3.50 -20.87
CA LYS A 258 -10.44 -3.62 -21.87
C LYS A 258 -11.80 -3.50 -21.19
N PRO A 259 -12.86 -3.11 -21.92
CA PRO A 259 -14.21 -3.18 -21.39
C PRO A 259 -14.54 -4.59 -20.90
N GLU A 260 -15.37 -4.64 -19.86
CA GLU A 260 -15.86 -5.90 -19.32
C GLU A 260 -16.55 -6.75 -20.39
N GLY A 261 -16.34 -8.06 -20.36
CA GLY A 261 -16.91 -9.00 -21.33
C GLY A 261 -16.25 -9.02 -22.71
N THR A 262 -15.29 -8.13 -23.00
CA THR A 262 -14.58 -8.11 -24.30
C THR A 262 -13.27 -8.87 -24.31
N GLY A 263 -12.71 -9.15 -23.13
CA GLY A 263 -11.44 -9.84 -22.94
C GLY A 263 -11.52 -10.88 -21.83
N THR A 264 -10.48 -11.71 -21.71
CA THR A 264 -10.39 -12.69 -20.61
C THR A 264 -9.84 -12.00 -19.35
N PRO A 265 -10.51 -12.10 -18.19
CA PRO A 265 -10.01 -11.51 -16.96
C PRO A 265 -8.60 -11.96 -16.64
N THR A 266 -7.71 -11.01 -16.35
CA THR A 266 -6.30 -11.32 -16.08
C THR A 266 -6.16 -12.05 -14.75
N LYS A 267 -5.63 -13.27 -14.80
CA LYS A 267 -5.29 -14.07 -13.60
C LYS A 267 -3.80 -14.37 -13.49
N ASP A 268 -3.08 -14.39 -14.61
CA ASP A 268 -1.64 -14.63 -14.65
C ASP A 268 -0.87 -13.30 -14.60
N PHE A 269 -0.71 -12.77 -13.39
CA PHE A 269 0.06 -11.56 -13.16
C PHE A 269 1.56 -11.74 -13.40
N LYS A 270 2.07 -12.97 -13.30
CA LYS A 270 3.46 -13.27 -13.60
C LYS A 270 3.74 -13.02 -15.09
N ALA A 271 2.88 -13.54 -15.96
CA ALA A 271 2.94 -13.25 -17.39
C ALA A 271 2.73 -11.76 -17.68
N LEU A 272 1.78 -11.11 -16.97
CA LEU A 272 1.51 -9.68 -17.11
C LEU A 272 2.72 -8.80 -16.79
N PHE A 273 3.51 -9.11 -15.76
CA PHE A 273 4.73 -8.36 -15.45
C PHE A 273 5.93 -8.77 -16.31
N ALA A 274 6.01 -10.04 -16.74
CA ALA A 274 7.10 -10.54 -17.57
C ALA A 274 7.19 -9.83 -18.93
N GLN A 275 6.08 -9.35 -19.48
CA GLN A 275 6.08 -8.58 -20.73
C GLN A 275 6.65 -7.16 -20.57
N VAL A 276 6.72 -6.64 -19.34
CA VAL A 276 7.23 -5.29 -19.06
C VAL A 276 8.75 -5.34 -19.02
N THR A 277 9.43 -4.59 -19.88
CA THR A 277 10.91 -4.51 -19.91
C THR A 277 11.44 -3.13 -19.53
N THR A 278 10.57 -2.13 -19.50
CA THR A 278 10.85 -0.74 -19.15
C THR A 278 11.17 -0.57 -17.69
N ARG A 279 12.20 0.23 -17.42
CA ARG A 279 12.58 0.64 -16.06
C ARG A 279 11.99 2.00 -15.71
N PHE A 280 11.71 2.85 -16.68
CA PHE A 280 11.08 4.15 -16.51
C PHE A 280 10.30 4.51 -17.77
#